data_AF-A0AAD9GXJ4-F1
#
_entry.id   AF-A0AAD9GXJ4-F1
#
_cell.length_a   1.000
_cell.length_b   1.000
_cell.length_c   1.000
_cell.angle_alpha   90.00
_cell.angle_beta   90.00
_cell.angle_gamma   90.00
#
_symmetry.space_group_name_H-M   'P 1'
#
loop_
_entity.id
_entity.type
_entity.pdbx_description
1 polymer ?
#
loop_
_entity_poly.entity_id
_entity_poly.type
_entity_poly.pdbx_seq_one_letter_code
_entity_poly.pdbx_strand_id
1 'polypeptide(L)'
;MLGRCTPLHLAVTNNHRSIVFLLLSHGAEASSRDRFACSPMHYVKSLSVAKLLVQYGGKVLDYNAKKKHAVESVFSFMESIRKDQSIPLAEREATLEDFKILVKFLEKQAEAEYRVKLESLRRVKKQAKEKTADLTIAIPRSKKQT
;
A
#
# COMPACT_ATOMS: atom_id res chain seq x y z
N MET A 1 -15.05 -3.01 -11.37
CA MET A 1 -14.97 -2.02 -12.45
C MET A 1 -13.50 -1.75 -12.72
N LEU A 2 -13.02 -1.94 -13.95
CA LEU A 2 -11.70 -1.45 -14.37
C LEU A 2 -11.85 0.06 -14.61
N GLY A 3 -11.19 0.90 -13.80
CA GLY A 3 -11.39 2.34 -13.83
C GLY A 3 -10.62 3.03 -14.96
N ARG A 4 -11.15 4.14 -15.47
CA ARG A 4 -10.38 5.07 -16.31
C ARG A 4 -9.34 5.79 -15.44
N CYS A 5 -8.25 6.26 -16.06
CA CYS A 5 -7.30 7.14 -15.41
C CYS A 5 -8.04 8.35 -14.81
N THR A 6 -7.86 8.61 -13.51
CA THR A 6 -8.55 9.71 -12.81
C THR A 6 -7.68 10.97 -12.79
N PRO A 7 -8.25 12.17 -12.53
CA PRO A 7 -7.45 13.38 -12.34
C PRO A 7 -6.35 13.22 -11.27
N LEU A 8 -6.62 12.42 -10.23
CA LEU A 8 -5.65 12.13 -9.18
C LEU A 8 -4.44 11.33 -9.69
N HIS A 9 -4.62 10.37 -10.61
CA HIS A 9 -3.50 9.65 -11.23
C HIS A 9 -2.58 10.61 -11.98
N LEU A 10 -3.16 11.54 -12.75
CA LEU A 10 -2.40 12.52 -13.53
C LEU A 10 -1.66 13.50 -12.61
N ALA A 11 -2.31 14.00 -11.57
CA ALA A 11 -1.69 14.91 -10.62
C ALA A 11 -0.50 14.25 -9.88
N VAL A 12 -0.63 12.98 -9.49
CA VAL A 12 0.45 12.22 -8.84
C VAL A 12 1.59 11.93 -9.81
N THR A 13 1.29 11.48 -11.03
CA THR A 13 2.29 11.18 -12.07
C THR A 13 3.15 12.41 -12.41
N ASN A 14 2.54 13.59 -12.38
CA ASN A 14 3.20 14.87 -12.60
C ASN A 14 3.76 15.51 -11.32
N ASN A 15 3.65 14.84 -10.17
CA ASN A 15 4.13 15.33 -8.86
C ASN A 15 3.54 16.70 -8.46
N HIS A 16 2.32 17.03 -8.90
CA HIS A 16 1.64 18.29 -8.59
C HIS A 16 1.00 18.25 -7.20
N ARG A 17 1.81 18.37 -6.15
CA ARG A 17 1.39 18.24 -4.74
C ARG A 17 0.13 19.04 -4.38
N SER A 18 0.03 20.29 -4.80
CA SER A 18 -1.13 21.16 -4.50
C SER A 18 -2.42 20.63 -5.12
N ILE A 19 -2.35 20.16 -6.36
CA ILE A 19 -3.49 19.54 -7.08
C ILE A 19 -3.85 18.20 -6.43
N VAL A 20 -2.87 17.40 -6.05
CA VAL A 20 -3.10 16.15 -5.30
C VAL A 20 -3.86 16.44 -4.01
N PHE A 21 -3.40 17.41 -3.22
CA PHE A 21 -4.07 17.82 -1.99
C PHE A 21 -5.51 18.27 -2.25
N LEU A 22 -5.73 19.15 -3.22
CA LEU A 22 -7.06 19.65 -3.58
C LEU A 22 -8.02 18.51 -3.97
N LEU A 23 -7.57 17.59 -4.82
CA LEU A 23 -8.40 16.46 -5.25
C LEU A 23 -8.77 15.55 -4.07
N LEU A 24 -7.81 15.23 -3.21
CA LEU A 24 -8.05 14.40 -2.02
C LEU A 24 -8.97 15.10 -1.01
N SER A 25 -8.81 16.41 -0.78
CA SER A 25 -9.66 17.17 0.13
C SER A 25 -11.11 17.28 -0.37
N HIS A 26 -11.34 17.17 -1.68
CA HIS A 26 -12.65 17.13 -2.29
C HIS A 26 -13.18 15.69 -2.53
N GLY A 27 -12.61 14.68 -1.86
CA GLY A 27 -13.16 13.32 -1.84
C GLY A 27 -12.72 12.43 -3.00
N ALA A 28 -11.67 12.79 -3.76
CA ALA A 28 -11.08 11.86 -4.71
C ALA A 28 -10.57 10.60 -3.98
N GLU A 29 -10.95 9.42 -4.46
CA GLU A 29 -10.57 8.16 -3.82
C GLU A 29 -9.08 7.85 -4.05
N ALA A 30 -8.28 7.90 -2.99
CA ALA A 30 -6.83 7.68 -3.01
C ALA A 30 -6.41 6.26 -3.45
N SER A 31 -7.33 5.30 -3.39
CA SER A 31 -7.14 3.90 -3.82
C SER A 31 -7.84 3.57 -5.14
N SER A 32 -8.33 4.58 -5.88
CA SER A 32 -8.91 4.40 -7.22
C SER A 32 -7.97 3.60 -8.11
N ARG A 33 -8.49 2.70 -8.94
CA ARG A 33 -7.67 1.92 -9.87
C ARG A 33 -7.89 2.33 -11.31
N ASP A 34 -6.80 2.50 -12.05
CA ASP A 34 -6.85 2.69 -13.49
C ASP A 34 -7.00 1.36 -14.27
N ARG A 35 -6.86 1.44 -15.60
CA ARG A 35 -6.97 0.29 -16.52
C ARG A 35 -5.89 -0.78 -16.33
N PHE A 36 -4.79 -0.45 -15.65
CA PHE A 36 -3.72 -1.38 -15.30
C PHE A 36 -3.86 -1.90 -13.86
N ALA A 37 -5.00 -1.62 -13.23
CA ALA A 37 -5.25 -1.83 -11.82
C ALA A 37 -4.21 -1.13 -10.91
N CYS A 38 -3.52 -0.12 -11.41
CA CYS A 38 -2.62 0.71 -10.63
C CYS A 38 -3.44 1.73 -9.84
N SER A 39 -3.09 1.90 -8.57
CA SER A 39 -3.55 3.04 -7.76
C SER A 39 -2.65 4.27 -7.97
N PRO A 40 -3.07 5.48 -7.57
CA PRO A 40 -2.19 6.66 -7.58
C PRO A 40 -0.85 6.42 -6.89
N MET A 41 -0.80 5.61 -5.83
CA MET A 41 0.44 5.27 -5.12
C MET A 41 1.49 4.58 -6.03
N HIS A 42 1.08 3.90 -7.10
CA HIS A 42 2.03 3.27 -8.05
C HIS A 42 2.81 4.27 -8.90
N TYR A 43 2.37 5.53 -8.94
CA TYR A 43 2.94 6.58 -9.80
C TYR A 43 3.68 7.67 -9.02
N VAL A 44 3.86 7.53 -7.70
CA VAL A 44 4.47 8.56 -6.86
C VAL A 44 5.94 8.77 -7.22
N LYS A 45 6.32 10.05 -7.26
CA LYS A 45 7.71 10.48 -7.52
C LYS A 45 8.33 11.28 -6.38
N SER A 46 7.61 11.47 -5.27
CA SER A 46 8.12 12.19 -4.11
C SER A 46 7.50 11.71 -2.80
N LEU A 47 8.28 11.83 -1.71
CA LEU A 47 7.84 11.57 -0.35
C LEU A 47 6.63 12.41 0.05
N SER A 48 6.60 13.66 -0.43
CA SER A 48 5.54 14.60 -0.06
C SER A 48 4.17 14.13 -0.58
N VAL A 49 4.10 13.68 -1.83
CA VAL A 49 2.87 13.17 -2.46
C VAL A 49 2.48 11.82 -1.86
N ALA A 50 3.45 10.93 -1.63
CA ALA A 50 3.20 9.63 -0.99
C ALA A 50 2.56 9.79 0.40
N LYS A 51 3.08 10.73 1.22
CA LYS A 51 2.50 11.05 2.54
C LYS A 51 1.04 11.51 2.45
N LEU A 52 0.72 12.37 1.48
CA LEU A 52 -0.66 12.81 1.26
C LEU A 52 -1.58 11.65 0.90
N LEU A 53 -1.15 10.78 -0.03
CA LEU A 53 -1.95 9.62 -0.40
C LEU A 53 -2.20 8.70 0.81
N VAL A 54 -1.18 8.36 1.60
CA VAL A 54 -1.34 7.55 2.82
C VAL A 54 -2.31 8.22 3.81
N GLN A 55 -2.17 9.52 4.04
CA GLN A 55 -3.03 10.27 4.96
C GLN A 55 -4.52 10.21 4.57
N TYR A 56 -4.81 10.13 3.28
CA TYR A 56 -6.18 10.01 2.74
C TYR A 56 -6.56 8.56 2.39
N GLY A 57 -5.90 7.57 2.97
CA GLY A 57 -6.29 6.15 2.85
C GLY A 57 -5.75 5.42 1.61
N GLY A 58 -4.70 5.95 0.99
CA GLY A 58 -3.97 5.28 -0.09
C GLY A 58 -3.17 4.10 0.45
N LYS A 59 -3.34 2.93 -0.19
CA LYS A 59 -2.69 1.67 0.23
C LYS A 59 -1.32 1.49 -0.39
N VAL A 60 -0.35 1.09 0.42
CA VAL A 60 1.05 0.87 -0.02
C VAL A 60 1.28 -0.53 -0.56
N LEU A 61 0.61 -1.53 0.02
CA LEU A 61 0.72 -2.95 -0.33
C LEU A 61 -0.31 -3.43 -1.36
N ASP A 62 -0.91 -2.50 -2.09
CA ASP A 62 -1.91 -2.83 -3.10
C ASP A 62 -1.26 -3.27 -4.41
N TYR A 63 -1.78 -4.33 -5.04
CA TYR A 63 -1.15 -4.98 -6.20
C TYR A 63 -1.80 -4.57 -7.52
N ASN A 64 -1.02 -4.11 -8.49
CA ASN A 64 -1.53 -3.87 -9.85
C ASN A 64 -1.76 -5.17 -10.65
N ALA A 65 -2.18 -5.04 -11.92
CA ALA A 65 -2.43 -6.18 -12.80
C ALA A 65 -1.18 -7.04 -13.07
N LYS A 66 0.02 -6.48 -12.87
CA LYS A 66 1.31 -7.18 -12.97
C LYS A 66 1.73 -7.84 -11.65
N LYS A 67 0.87 -7.85 -10.63
CA LYS A 67 1.16 -8.33 -9.27
C LYS A 67 2.32 -7.60 -8.59
N LYS A 68 2.58 -6.35 -8.99
CA LYS A 68 3.56 -5.49 -8.32
C LYS A 68 2.85 -4.59 -7.32
N HIS A 69 3.39 -4.48 -6.11
CA HIS A 69 2.90 -3.49 -5.15
C HIS A 69 3.47 -2.10 -5.46
N ALA A 70 2.91 -1.06 -4.85
CA ALA A 70 3.30 0.32 -5.13
C ALA A 70 4.79 0.59 -4.88
N VAL A 71 5.36 0.05 -3.78
CA VAL A 71 6.79 0.18 -3.48
C VAL A 71 7.69 -0.40 -4.58
N GLU A 72 7.33 -1.57 -5.15
CA GLU A 72 8.08 -2.19 -6.25
C GLU A 72 7.98 -1.36 -7.54
N SER A 73 6.88 -0.64 -7.72
CA SER A 73 6.69 0.27 -8.86
C SER A 73 7.61 1.48 -8.74
N VAL A 74 7.74 2.05 -7.54
CA VAL A 74 8.72 3.12 -7.24
C VAL A 74 10.14 2.62 -7.48
N PHE A 75 10.49 1.42 -7.00
CA PHE A 75 11.81 0.83 -7.24
C PHE A 75 12.10 0.62 -8.73
N SER A 76 11.13 0.12 -9.50
CA SER A 76 11.26 -0.06 -10.95
C SER A 76 11.53 1.27 -11.67
N PHE A 77 10.91 2.37 -11.21
CA PHE A 77 11.17 3.71 -11.73
C PHE A 77 12.59 4.20 -11.38
N MET A 78 13.05 4.01 -10.14
CA MET A 78 14.44 4.34 -9.75
C MET A 78 15.46 3.62 -10.63
N GLU A 79 15.25 2.33 -10.90
CA GLU A 79 16.12 1.54 -11.77
C GLU A 79 16.16 2.06 -13.21
N SER A 80 15.07 2.66 -13.70
CA SER A 80 15.07 3.32 -15.01
C SER A 80 15.93 4.59 -15.02
N ILE A 81 15.82 5.46 -13.99
CA ILE A 81 16.65 6.68 -13.86
C ILE A 81 18.13 6.30 -13.74
N ARG A 82 18.43 5.28 -12.92
CA ARG A 82 19.80 4.78 -12.74
C ARG A 82 20.46 4.38 -14.07
N LYS A 83 19.68 3.81 -15.00
CA LYS A 83 20.16 3.35 -16.30
C LYS A 83 20.17 4.44 -17.38
N ASP A 84 19.46 5.54 -17.17
CA ASP A 84 19.42 6.66 -18.10
C ASP A 84 20.76 7.42 -18.06
N GLN A 85 21.51 7.38 -19.16
CA GLN A 85 22.80 8.08 -19.29
C GLN A 85 22.66 9.52 -19.76
N SER A 86 21.45 9.96 -20.13
CA SER A 86 21.19 11.34 -20.57
C SER A 86 21.17 12.34 -19.40
N ILE A 87 20.94 11.85 -18.17
CA ILE A 87 20.92 12.67 -16.96
C ILE A 87 22.33 12.71 -16.36
N PRO A 88 22.87 13.91 -16.02
CA PRO A 88 24.16 14.04 -15.33
C PRO A 88 24.25 13.16 -14.07
N LEU A 89 25.41 12.58 -13.81
CA LEU A 89 25.61 11.64 -12.69
C LEU A 89 25.19 12.25 -11.33
N ALA A 90 25.62 13.49 -11.06
CA ALA A 90 25.28 14.18 -9.81
C ALA A 90 23.76 14.39 -9.62
N GLU A 91 23.04 14.67 -10.71
CA GLU A 91 21.59 14.85 -10.69
C GLU A 91 20.86 13.51 -10.48
N ARG A 92 21.37 12.41 -11.07
CA ARG A 92 20.87 11.05 -10.81
C ARG A 92 21.06 10.65 -9.35
N GLU A 93 22.24 10.89 -8.79
CA GLU A 93 22.57 10.52 -7.41
C GLU A 93 21.72 11.28 -6.40
N ALA A 94 21.57 12.59 -6.56
CA ALA A 94 20.69 13.40 -5.72
C ALA A 94 19.24 12.91 -5.77
N THR A 95 18.73 12.64 -6.98
CA THR A 95 17.38 12.12 -7.20
C THR A 95 17.19 10.75 -6.53
N LEU A 96 18.16 9.84 -6.67
CA LEU A 96 18.10 8.51 -6.09
C LEU A 96 18.10 8.53 -4.55
N GLU A 97 18.74 9.51 -3.91
CA GLU A 97 18.74 9.63 -2.45
C GLU A 97 17.35 9.99 -1.91
N ASP A 98 16.66 10.95 -2.53
CA ASP A 98 15.28 11.29 -2.20
C ASP A 98 14.35 10.08 -2.37
N PHE A 99 14.55 9.30 -3.43
CA PHE A 99 13.81 8.07 -3.66
C PHE A 99 14.09 6.97 -2.62
N LYS A 100 15.34 6.83 -2.14
CA LYS A 100 15.65 5.89 -1.05
C LYS A 100 14.89 6.25 0.22
N ILE A 101 14.78 7.54 0.55
CA ILE A 101 13.99 8.01 1.70
C ILE A 101 12.52 7.63 1.51
N LEU A 102 11.97 7.86 0.30
CA LEU A 102 10.61 7.48 -0.04
C LEU A 102 10.36 5.97 0.10
N VAL A 103 11.25 5.12 -0.43
CA VAL A 103 11.12 3.66 -0.33
C VAL A 103 11.13 3.20 1.13
N LYS A 104 12.10 3.66 1.94
CA LYS A 104 12.15 3.35 3.38
C LYS A 104 10.88 3.77 4.12
N PHE A 105 10.33 4.94 3.77
CA PHE A 105 9.06 5.41 4.32
C PHE A 105 7.91 4.46 3.98
N LEU A 106 7.78 4.08 2.71
CA LEU A 106 6.71 3.21 2.25
C LEU A 106 6.82 1.79 2.85
N GLU A 107 8.03 1.23 2.90
CA GLU A 107 8.29 -0.07 3.54
C GLU A 107 7.88 -0.06 5.02
N LYS A 108 8.26 0.99 5.76
CA LYS A 108 7.86 1.13 7.17
C LYS A 108 6.34 1.20 7.35
N GLN A 109 5.62 1.88 6.45
CA GLN A 109 4.16 1.92 6.47
C GLN A 109 3.55 0.56 6.14
N ALA A 110 4.09 -0.13 5.13
CA ALA A 110 3.69 -1.48 4.76
C ALA A 110 3.87 -2.49 5.93
N GLU A 111 4.99 -2.43 6.64
CA GLU A 111 5.22 -3.25 7.84
C GLU A 111 4.21 -2.96 8.94
N ALA A 112 3.87 -1.69 9.17
CA ALA A 112 2.88 -1.30 10.17
C ALA A 112 1.50 -1.87 9.83
N GLU A 113 1.07 -1.78 8.56
CA GLU A 113 -0.17 -2.39 8.06
C GLU A 113 -0.19 -3.92 8.30
N TYR A 114 0.93 -4.60 8.00
CA TYR A 114 1.04 -6.05 8.20
C TYR A 114 0.98 -6.45 9.68
N ARG A 115 1.66 -5.71 10.57
CA ARG A 115 1.67 -5.97 12.02
C ARG A 115 0.27 -5.86 12.62
N VAL A 116 -0.48 -4.82 12.28
CA VAL A 116 -1.87 -4.63 12.74
C VAL A 116 -2.75 -5.80 12.31
N LYS A 117 -2.61 -6.27 11.06
CA LYS A 117 -3.37 -7.41 10.53
C LYS A 117 -2.99 -8.73 11.20
N LEU A 118 -1.71 -8.92 11.54
CA LEU A 118 -1.25 -10.11 12.25
C LEU A 118 -1.80 -10.16 13.69
N GLU A 119 -1.83 -9.03 14.38
CA GLU A 119 -2.39 -8.94 15.73
C GLU A 119 -3.89 -9.21 15.76
N SER A 120 -4.65 -8.68 14.81
CA SER A 120 -6.09 -8.96 14.71
C SER A 120 -6.36 -10.45 14.46
N LEU A 121 -5.59 -11.09 13.58
CA LEU A 121 -5.67 -12.54 13.34
C LEU A 121 -5.34 -13.38 14.58
N ARG A 122 -4.31 -12.98 15.36
CA ARG A 122 -3.96 -13.67 16.61
C ARG A 122 -5.09 -13.61 17.63
N ARG A 123 -5.76 -12.46 17.77
CA ARG A 123 -6.93 -12.30 18.66
C ARG A 123 -8.08 -13.20 18.24
N VAL A 124 -8.43 -13.20 16.94
CA VAL A 124 -9.51 -14.05 16.40
C VAL A 124 -9.22 -15.54 16.62
N LYS A 125 -7.98 -15.98 16.37
CA LYS A 125 -7.58 -17.38 16.60
C LYS A 125 -7.65 -17.77 18.09
N LYS A 126 -7.27 -16.88 19.01
CA LYS A 126 -7.37 -17.11 20.45
C LYS A 126 -8.83 -17.26 20.89
N GLN A 127 -9.71 -16.35 20.47
CA GLN A 127 -11.15 -16.40 20.77
C GLN A 127 -11.82 -17.64 20.19
N ALA A 128 -11.44 -18.06 18.98
CA ALA A 128 -11.96 -19.29 18.39
C ALA A 128 -11.55 -20.52 19.23
N LYS A 129 -10.29 -20.56 19.71
CA LYS A 129 -9.79 -21.65 20.56
C LYS A 129 -10.51 -21.70 21.91
N GLU A 130 -10.75 -20.55 22.54
CA GLU A 130 -11.50 -20.44 23.81
C GLU A 130 -12.95 -20.91 23.64
N LYS A 131 -13.66 -20.43 22.60
CA LYS A 131 -15.03 -20.89 22.29
C LYS A 131 -15.10 -22.39 22.01
N THR A 132 -14.12 -22.96 21.31
CA THR A 132 -14.09 -24.41 21.08
C THR A 132 -13.85 -25.19 22.38
N ALA A 133 -13.02 -24.68 23.29
CA ALA A 133 -12.74 -25.34 24.57
C ALA A 133 -14.01 -25.41 25.44
N ASP A 134 -14.76 -24.31 25.54
CA ASP A 134 -16.03 -24.25 26.29
C ASP A 134 -17.09 -25.23 25.75
N LEU A 135 -17.19 -25.37 24.42
CA LEU A 135 -18.09 -26.33 23.77
C LEU A 135 -17.73 -27.79 24.09
N THR A 136 -16.44 -28.13 24.14
CA THR A 136 -15.99 -29.51 24.48
C THR A 136 -16.31 -29.90 25.93
N ILE A 137 -16.29 -28.93 26.84
CA ILE A 137 -16.63 -29.16 28.27
C ILE A 137 -18.15 -29.30 28.43
N ALA A 138 -18.94 -28.64 27.58
CA ALA A 138 -20.40 -28.64 27.66
C ALA A 138 -21.09 -29.89 27.06
N ILE A 139 -20.39 -30.77 26.34
CA ILE A 139 -20.97 -32.03 25.84
C ILE A 139 -20.86 -33.09 26.95
N PRO A 140 -21.95 -33.47 27.64
CA PRO A 140 -21.89 -34.54 28.63
C PRO A 140 -21.64 -35.84 27.87
N ARG A 141 -20.56 -36.55 28.20
CA ARG A 141 -20.36 -37.93 27.73
C ARG A 141 -21.52 -38.78 28.26
N SER A 142 -22.55 -38.99 27.46
CA SER A 142 -23.56 -40.01 27.74
C SER A 142 -22.85 -41.35 27.75
N LYS A 143 -22.54 -41.87 28.95
CA LYS A 143 -22.06 -43.23 29.12
C LYS A 143 -23.13 -44.15 28.53
N LYS A 144 -22.81 -44.85 27.43
CA LYS A 144 -23.59 -46.00 27.00
C LYS A 144 -23.55 -47.02 28.15
N GLN A 145 -24.67 -47.18 28.85
CA GLN A 145 -24.92 -48.35 29.68
C GLN A 145 -25.34 -49.48 28.75
N THR A 146 -24.59 -50.58 28.86
CA THR A 146 -24.89 -52.00 28.55
C THR A 146 -25.52 -52.33 27.22
#